data_AF-A0A6L8CMH5-F1
#
_entry.id   AF-A0A6L8CMH5-F1
#
_cell.length_a   1.000
_cell.length_b   1.000
_cell.length_c   1.000
_cell.angle_alpha   90.00
_cell.angle_beta   90.00
_cell.angle_gamma   90.00
#
_symmetry.space_group_name_H-M   'P 1'
#
loop_
_entity.id
_entity.type
_entity.pdbx_description
1 polymer ?
#
loop_
_entity_poly.entity_id
_entity_poly.type
_entity_poly.pdbx_seq_one_letter_code
_entity_poly.pdbx_strand_id
1 'polypeptide(L)'
;MADFAGMYGPPDGAYLLARMEDRVVGGVGLRPLEPGICEMKRLYVYPGHTGRGVGRALCERAVGRAGAMGYRAMRLDTLGHMTAARELYRSMGFVEIPPYRFNPDPATCFLELRLGQ
;
A
#
# COMPACT_ATOMS: atom_id res chain seq x y z
N MET A 1 7.18 20.09 6.66
CA MET A 1 7.15 18.92 5.75
C MET A 1 7.54 17.71 6.60
N ALA A 2 6.67 16.71 6.75
CA ALA A 2 7.05 15.51 7.49
C ALA A 2 8.19 14.81 6.74
N ASP A 3 9.27 14.47 7.43
CA ASP A 3 10.34 13.67 6.85
C ASP A 3 9.92 12.20 6.70
N PHE A 4 10.74 11.41 6.01
CA PHE A 4 10.41 10.01 5.75
C PHE A 4 10.22 9.21 7.05
N ALA A 5 11.01 9.49 8.08
CA ALA A 5 10.92 8.81 9.36
C ALA A 5 9.61 9.15 10.08
N GLY A 6 9.17 10.40 10.04
CA GLY A 6 7.88 10.81 10.59
C GLY A 6 6.68 10.20 9.85
N MET A 7 6.84 9.85 8.56
CA MET A 7 5.77 9.25 7.77
C MET A 7 5.68 7.72 7.89
N TYR A 8 6.82 7.03 7.90
CA TYR A 8 6.90 5.57 7.77
C TYR A 8 7.63 4.90 8.94
N GLY A 9 8.06 5.68 9.93
CA GLY A 9 8.78 5.17 11.09
C GLY A 9 7.87 4.51 12.12
N PRO A 10 8.44 3.68 13.00
CA PRO A 10 7.71 3.11 14.13
C PRO A 10 7.25 4.19 15.12
N PRO A 11 6.20 3.93 15.92
CA PRO A 11 5.45 2.68 15.98
C PRO A 11 4.35 2.54 14.92
N ASP A 12 3.90 3.67 14.34
CA ASP A 12 2.66 3.72 13.57
C ASP A 12 2.86 3.56 12.04
N GLY A 13 4.11 3.52 11.58
CA GLY A 13 4.48 3.36 10.19
C GLY A 13 5.37 2.15 9.92
N ALA A 14 5.46 1.78 8.65
CA ALA A 14 6.50 0.89 8.17
C ALA A 14 6.88 1.22 6.72
N TYR A 15 8.12 0.93 6.36
CA TYR A 15 8.54 0.83 4.97
C TYR A 15 9.21 -0.51 4.74
N LEU A 16 8.60 -1.32 3.87
CA LEU A 16 9.05 -2.66 3.57
C LEU A 16 9.82 -2.66 2.25
N LEU A 17 10.97 -3.34 2.22
CA LEU A 17 11.77 -3.55 1.03
C LEU A 17 11.72 -5.02 0.63
N ALA A 18 11.42 -5.30 -0.63
CA ALA A 18 11.59 -6.62 -1.20
C ALA A 18 13.06 -6.80 -1.60
N ARG A 19 13.65 -7.92 -1.20
CA ARG A 19 15.02 -8.30 -1.58
C ARG A 19 15.00 -9.63 -2.32
N MET A 20 15.77 -9.72 -3.39
CA MET A 20 16.15 -10.99 -4.04
C MET A 20 17.67 -11.02 -4.03
N GLU A 21 18.23 -12.06 -3.41
CA GLU A 21 19.66 -12.09 -3.06
C GLU A 21 20.04 -10.81 -2.29
N ASP A 22 21.12 -10.14 -2.68
CA ASP A 22 21.59 -8.91 -2.03
C ASP A 22 20.99 -7.62 -2.62
N ARG A 23 20.03 -7.73 -3.56
CA ARG A 23 19.47 -6.57 -4.27
C ARG A 23 18.07 -6.23 -3.80
N VAL A 24 17.81 -4.94 -3.60
CA VAL A 24 16.45 -4.42 -3.40
C VAL A 24 15.74 -4.41 -4.76
N VAL A 25 14.58 -5.08 -4.83
CA VAL A 25 13.81 -5.26 -6.07
C VAL A 25 12.46 -4.56 -6.05
N GLY A 26 12.09 -3.94 -4.93
CA GLY A 26 10.84 -3.22 -4.77
C GLY A 26 10.62 -2.76 -3.33
N GLY A 27 9.53 -2.05 -3.10
CA GLY A 27 9.16 -1.62 -1.76
C GLY A 27 7.72 -1.14 -1.67
N VAL A 28 7.27 -0.97 -0.43
CA VAL A 28 5.95 -0.42 -0.10
C VAL A 28 6.00 0.29 1.25
N GLY A 29 5.32 1.43 1.34
CA GLY A 29 5.13 2.18 2.57
C GLY A 29 3.74 1.97 3.14
N LEU A 30 3.67 1.95 4.47
CA LEU A 30 2.47 2.03 5.28
C LEU A 30 2.63 3.23 6.20
N ARG A 31 1.60 4.09 6.26
CA ARG A 31 1.59 5.25 7.15
C ARG A 31 0.23 5.45 7.82
N PRO A 32 0.15 6.12 8.97
CA PRO A 32 -1.12 6.55 9.54
C PRO A 32 -1.88 7.47 8.58
N LEU A 33 -3.22 7.35 8.55
CA LEU A 33 -4.10 8.25 7.81
C LEU A 33 -5.09 8.94 8.73
N GLU A 34 -5.87 8.17 9.47
CA GLU A 34 -6.92 8.59 10.41
C GLU A 34 -6.94 7.64 11.62
N PRO A 35 -7.64 7.95 12.72
CA PRO A 35 -7.72 7.07 13.88
C PRO A 35 -8.17 5.63 13.56
N GLY A 36 -7.23 4.68 13.62
CA GLY A 36 -7.45 3.27 13.30
C GLY A 36 -7.49 2.95 11.80
N ILE A 37 -7.07 3.87 10.92
CA ILE A 37 -6.95 3.65 9.47
C ILE A 37 -5.53 4.04 9.02
N CYS A 38 -4.87 3.14 8.29
CA CYS A 38 -3.59 3.42 7.63
C CYS A 38 -3.75 3.57 6.12
N GLU A 39 -2.72 4.12 5.47
CA GLU A 39 -2.63 4.22 4.01
C GLU A 39 -1.42 3.43 3.49
N MET A 40 -1.65 2.57 2.49
CA MET A 40 -0.58 1.98 1.70
C MET A 40 -0.15 2.95 0.60
N LYS A 41 1.15 3.24 0.51
CA LYS A 41 1.72 4.17 -0.48
C LYS A 41 3.04 3.65 -1.02
N ARG A 42 3.46 4.23 -2.14
CA ARG A 42 4.79 4.00 -2.73
C ARG A 42 5.06 2.51 -2.98
N LEU A 43 4.05 1.75 -3.43
CA LEU A 43 4.27 0.40 -3.93
C LEU A 43 5.00 0.50 -5.28
N TYR A 44 6.15 -0.15 -5.40
CA TYR A 44 6.85 -0.30 -6.66
C TYR A 44 7.63 -1.61 -6.71
N VAL A 45 7.87 -2.08 -7.93
CA VAL A 45 8.75 -3.20 -8.25
C VAL A 45 9.66 -2.74 -9.37
N TYR A 46 10.97 -2.93 -9.23
CA TYR A 46 11.90 -2.53 -10.28
C TYR A 46 11.70 -3.36 -11.56
N PRO A 47 11.94 -2.75 -12.74
CA PRO A 47 11.89 -3.48 -14.02
C PRO A 47 12.71 -4.77 -13.98
N GLY A 48 12.22 -5.83 -14.64
CA GLY A 48 12.85 -7.16 -14.62
C GLY A 48 12.44 -8.07 -13.45
N HIS A 49 11.80 -7.50 -12.42
CA HIS A 49 11.27 -8.25 -11.26
C HIS A 49 9.73 -8.27 -11.21
N THR A 50 9.05 -7.62 -12.16
CA THR A 50 7.59 -7.66 -12.31
C THR A 50 7.12 -9.04 -12.80
N GLY A 51 5.84 -9.37 -12.58
CA GLY A 51 5.28 -10.68 -12.97
C GLY A 51 5.72 -11.87 -12.12
N ARG A 52 6.60 -11.66 -11.13
CA ARG A 52 7.13 -12.72 -10.23
C ARG A 52 6.44 -12.75 -8.85
N GLY A 53 5.27 -12.14 -8.72
CA GLY A 53 4.54 -12.06 -7.45
C GLY A 53 5.09 -11.06 -6.41
N VAL A 54 6.16 -10.32 -6.71
CA VAL A 54 6.80 -9.37 -5.76
C VAL A 54 5.83 -8.32 -5.25
N GLY A 55 5.04 -7.70 -6.15
CA GLY A 55 4.05 -6.69 -5.76
C GLY A 55 2.99 -7.23 -4.81
N ARG A 56 2.48 -8.45 -5.10
CA ARG A 56 1.54 -9.15 -4.21
C ARG A 56 2.15 -9.41 -2.84
N ALA A 57 3.36 -9.97 -2.79
CA ALA A 57 4.04 -10.27 -1.54
C ALA A 57 4.28 -9.00 -0.68
N LEU A 58 4.66 -7.88 -1.31
CA LEU A 58 4.80 -6.60 -0.63
C LEU A 58 3.46 -6.13 -0.05
N CYS A 59 2.38 -6.17 -0.84
CA CYS A 59 1.05 -5.78 -0.37
C CYS A 59 0.58 -6.66 0.80
N GLU A 60 0.70 -7.98 0.70
CA GLU A 60 0.30 -8.93 1.75
C GLU A 60 1.08 -8.68 3.05
N ARG A 61 2.38 -8.42 2.96
CA ARG A 61 3.21 -8.08 4.12
C ARG A 61 2.83 -6.73 4.74
N ALA A 62 2.50 -5.74 3.92
CA ALA A 62 2.03 -4.44 4.40
C ALA A 62 0.68 -4.56 5.14
N VAL A 63 -0.27 -5.32 4.57
CA VAL A 63 -1.57 -5.63 5.18
C VAL A 63 -1.39 -6.36 6.51
N GLY A 64 -0.55 -7.39 6.56
CA GLY A 64 -0.26 -8.12 7.80
C GLY A 64 0.39 -7.23 8.87
N ARG A 65 1.31 -6.34 8.46
CA ARG A 65 1.95 -5.38 9.36
C ARG A 65 0.94 -4.39 9.92
N ALA A 66 0.00 -3.92 9.11
CA ALA A 66 -1.08 -3.03 9.53
C ALA A 66 -1.98 -3.68 10.58
N GLY A 67 -2.37 -4.94 10.37
CA GLY A 67 -3.16 -5.70 11.35
C GLY A 67 -2.42 -5.87 12.68
N ALA A 68 -1.14 -6.22 12.63
CA ALA A 68 -0.29 -6.33 13.83
C ALA A 68 -0.08 -4.99 14.56
N MET A 69 -0.24 -3.85 13.88
CA MET A 69 -0.22 -2.51 14.48
C MET A 69 -1.57 -2.09 15.06
N GLY A 70 -2.63 -2.88 14.89
CA GLY A 70 -3.97 -2.58 15.40
C GLY A 70 -4.82 -1.69 14.49
N TYR A 71 -4.42 -1.49 13.22
CA TYR A 71 -5.27 -0.79 12.26
C TYR A 71 -6.50 -1.64 11.91
N ARG A 72 -7.65 -0.98 11.76
CA ARG A 72 -8.95 -1.58 11.41
C ARG A 72 -9.24 -1.56 9.91
N ALA A 73 -8.56 -0.68 9.18
CA ALA A 73 -8.66 -0.60 7.73
C ALA A 73 -7.37 -0.05 7.13
N MET A 74 -7.14 -0.43 5.87
CA MET A 74 -6.10 0.10 5.03
C MET A 74 -6.71 0.73 3.79
N ARG A 75 -6.35 1.98 3.50
CA ARG A 75 -6.74 2.68 2.29
C ARG A 75 -5.58 2.83 1.31
N LEU A 76 -5.89 3.01 0.04
CA LEU A 76 -4.95 3.42 -0.98
C LEU A 76 -5.66 4.13 -2.13
N ASP A 77 -4.87 4.79 -2.96
CA ASP A 77 -5.29 5.30 -4.26
C ASP A 77 -4.42 4.72 -5.37
N THR A 78 -4.99 4.59 -6.56
CA THR A 78 -4.27 4.14 -7.75
C THR A 78 -4.78 4.87 -8.99
N LEU A 79 -3.86 5.24 -9.88
CA LEU A 79 -4.19 5.96 -11.11
C LEU A 79 -4.97 5.04 -12.07
N GLY A 80 -5.88 5.62 -12.85
CA GLY A 80 -6.80 4.85 -13.68
C GLY A 80 -6.13 3.91 -14.67
N HIS A 81 -4.96 4.30 -15.18
CA HIS A 81 -4.16 3.53 -16.15
C HIS A 81 -3.35 2.38 -15.54
N MET A 82 -3.28 2.27 -14.20
CA MET A 82 -2.53 1.22 -13.50
C MET A 82 -3.36 -0.07 -13.37
N THR A 83 -3.81 -0.63 -14.49
CA THR A 83 -4.75 -1.76 -14.53
C THR A 83 -4.28 -2.97 -13.70
N ALA A 84 -3.00 -3.35 -13.83
CA ALA A 84 -2.44 -4.47 -13.08
C ALA A 84 -2.45 -4.25 -11.55
N ALA A 85 -2.27 -3.01 -11.10
CA ALA A 85 -2.34 -2.68 -9.68
C ALA A 85 -3.79 -2.75 -9.17
N ARG A 86 -4.74 -2.23 -9.95
CA ARG A 86 -6.19 -2.29 -9.63
C ARG A 86 -6.67 -3.74 -9.50
N GLU A 87 -6.29 -4.60 -10.44
CA GLU A 87 -6.61 -6.02 -10.40
C GLU A 87 -5.98 -6.71 -9.19
N LEU A 88 -4.70 -6.41 -8.89
CA LEU A 88 -4.03 -6.91 -7.70
C LEU A 88 -4.81 -6.53 -6.43
N TYR A 89 -5.11 -5.26 -6.22
CA TYR A 89 -5.81 -4.80 -5.01
C TYR A 89 -7.20 -5.44 -4.89
N ARG A 90 -7.98 -5.47 -5.98
CA ARG A 90 -9.30 -6.12 -5.98
C ARG A 90 -9.20 -7.61 -5.63
N SER A 91 -8.20 -8.32 -6.17
CA SER A 91 -7.97 -9.74 -5.84
C SER A 91 -7.54 -9.98 -4.39
N MET A 92 -7.09 -8.93 -3.69
CA MET A 92 -6.76 -8.96 -2.26
C MET A 92 -7.95 -8.55 -1.37
N GLY A 93 -9.13 -8.29 -1.96
CA GLY A 93 -10.33 -7.91 -1.23
C GLY A 93 -10.48 -6.41 -0.98
N PHE A 94 -9.65 -5.56 -1.61
CA PHE A 94 -9.90 -4.13 -1.58
C PHE A 94 -11.16 -3.79 -2.37
N VAL A 95 -12.02 -2.95 -1.79
CA VAL A 95 -13.24 -2.45 -2.41
C VAL A 95 -13.12 -0.96 -2.70
N GLU A 96 -13.79 -0.50 -3.76
CA GLU A 96 -13.79 0.94 -4.10
C GLU A 96 -14.57 1.75 -3.07
N ILE A 97 -14.02 2.91 -2.70
CA ILE A 97 -14.62 3.86 -1.78
C ILE A 97 -14.62 5.27 -2.39
N PRO A 98 -15.43 6.21 -1.86
CA PRO A 98 -15.32 7.61 -2.24
C PRO A 98 -13.91 8.18 -2.00
N PRO A 99 -13.49 9.20 -2.78
CA PRO A 99 -12.24 9.89 -2.55
C PRO A 99 -12.10 10.41 -1.10
N TYR A 100 -11.03 10.00 -0.42
CA TYR A 100 -10.68 10.52 0.92
C TYR A 100 -9.63 11.65 0.85
N ARG A 101 -9.14 11.98 -0.34
CA ARG A 101 -8.31 13.15 -0.60
C ARG A 101 -8.47 13.62 -2.05
N PHE A 102 -8.07 14.86 -2.29
CA PHE A 102 -8.00 15.38 -3.66
C PHE A 102 -6.91 14.67 -4.48
N ASN A 103 -7.24 14.34 -5.71
CA ASN A 103 -6.30 13.94 -6.75
C ASN A 103 -6.69 14.66 -8.05
N PRO A 104 -5.76 15.36 -8.73
CA PRO A 104 -6.06 16.06 -9.98
C PRO A 104 -6.43 15.11 -11.14
N ASP A 105 -6.05 13.83 -11.05
CA ASP A 105 -6.47 12.83 -12.04
C ASP A 105 -7.87 12.29 -11.68
N PRO A 106 -8.92 12.60 -12.47
CA PRO A 106 -10.29 12.17 -12.21
C PRO A 106 -10.48 10.65 -12.37
N ALA A 107 -9.55 9.95 -13.03
CA ALA A 107 -9.58 8.50 -13.16
C ALA A 107 -8.95 7.78 -11.96
N THR A 108 -8.51 8.51 -10.93
CA THR A 108 -7.97 7.92 -9.70
C THR A 108 -9.06 7.11 -8.99
N CYS A 109 -8.77 5.84 -8.72
CA CYS A 109 -9.60 4.99 -7.88
C CYS A 109 -9.08 5.02 -6.44
N PHE A 110 -10.01 5.09 -5.48
CA PHE A 110 -9.72 4.97 -4.06
C PHE A 110 -10.27 3.64 -3.55
N LEU A 111 -9.49 2.94 -2.74
CA LEU A 111 -9.72 1.57 -2.37
C LEU A 111 -9.52 1.39 -0.85
N GLU A 112 -10.32 0.53 -0.23
CA GLU A 112 -10.22 0.18 1.19
C GLU A 112 -10.25 -1.34 1.38
N LEU A 113 -9.42 -1.84 2.29
CA LEU A 113 -9.48 -3.19 2.83
C LEU A 113 -9.72 -3.09 4.34
N ARG A 114 -10.76 -3.75 4.85
CA ARG A 114 -10.97 -3.89 6.29
C ARG A 114 -10.00 -4.94 6.84
N LEU A 115 -9.34 -4.60 7.93
CA LEU A 115 -8.32 -5.42 8.59
C LEU A 115 -8.95 -5.96 9.89
N GLY A 116 -9.01 -7.28 10.01
CA GLY A 116 -9.61 -7.95 11.16
C GLY A 116 -11.12 -8.17 10.99
N GLN A 117 -11.47 -9.46 10.92
CA GLN A 117 -12.36 -10.05 11.92
C GLN A 117 -11.47 -10.65 13.01
#